data_AF-A0A2T4UNM4-F1
#
_entry.id   AF-A0A2T4UNM4-F1
#
_cell.length_a   1.000
_cell.length_b   1.000
_cell.length_c   1.000
_cell.angle_alpha   90.00
_cell.angle_beta   90.00
_cell.angle_gamma   90.00
#
_symmetry.space_group_name_H-M   'P 1'
#
loop_
_entity.id
_entity.type
_entity.pdbx_description
1 polymer ?
#
loop_
_entity_poly.entity_id
_entity_poly.type
_entity_poly.pdbx_seq_one_letter_code
_entity_poly.pdbx_strand_id
1 'polypeptide(L)'
;MDGVTRVVFQGANGTKDDRSATPSFAAATSLTVAVPRGARTGALRLVSPAGGSSRTRRLRILTTPVPQADVTGTTTDLTPGEALIAGSRKRMLLQYTAAVAGTVEAVRLDSGQVMRSWPVAAGSGELRWDGTVGGEVVTAGRYVLRLAGQPTASQASSAAVQIHDAIFPIRGKHDLGQSATNDFGGGRGHGGQDMFARCGVPLVAARPGTVQFEAVQSRAGNYVVLQDKTGRSYTYMHMRDRALVKKGQRVRAGQRIGYVGQTGRASGCHLHFELWTAPGWYTGGEGVDPLPELRRWDSFS
;
A
#
# COMPACT_ATOMS: atom_id res chain seq x y z
N MET A 1 43.99 34.71 -1.76
CA MET A 1 43.27 33.49 -2.21
C MET A 1 43.30 33.36 -3.73
N ASP A 2 44.01 34.23 -4.45
CA ASP A 2 44.27 34.07 -5.88
C ASP A 2 44.86 32.70 -6.17
N GLY A 3 44.20 31.97 -7.07
CA GLY A 3 44.60 30.63 -7.47
C GLY A 3 43.94 29.48 -6.70
N VAL A 4 42.82 29.65 -6.00
CA VAL A 4 42.01 28.48 -5.58
C VAL A 4 41.16 28.00 -6.75
N THR A 5 41.38 26.79 -7.24
CA THR A 5 40.58 26.22 -8.35
C THR A 5 39.41 25.38 -7.88
N ARG A 6 39.44 24.91 -6.62
CA ARG A 6 38.41 24.00 -6.11
C ARG A 6 38.26 24.10 -4.59
N VAL A 7 37.00 24.10 -4.13
CA VAL A 7 36.64 23.94 -2.73
C VAL A 7 36.11 22.53 -2.52
N VAL A 8 36.67 21.79 -1.57
CA VAL A 8 36.25 20.44 -1.20
C VAL A 8 35.54 20.48 0.15
N PHE A 9 34.30 20.02 0.16
CA PHE A 9 33.46 19.77 1.33
C PHE A 9 33.80 18.39 1.86
N GLN A 10 34.50 18.32 3.00
CA GLN A 10 35.02 17.07 3.50
C GLN A 10 33.94 16.29 4.24
N GLY A 11 33.77 15.03 3.84
CA GLY A 11 32.85 14.10 4.46
C GLY A 11 33.42 13.44 5.72
N ALA A 12 32.73 12.42 6.22
CA ALA A 12 33.14 11.67 7.41
C ALA A 12 33.92 10.39 7.07
N ASN A 13 33.83 9.90 5.82
CA ASN A 13 34.36 8.61 5.39
C ASN A 13 35.54 8.78 4.43
N GLY A 14 36.53 9.57 4.85
CA GLY A 14 37.70 9.90 4.01
C GLY A 14 37.28 10.63 2.73
N THR A 15 37.97 10.39 1.62
CA THR A 15 37.68 11.06 0.34
C THR A 15 36.46 10.51 -0.40
N LYS A 16 35.83 9.44 0.09
CA LYS A 16 34.74 8.75 -0.62
C LYS A 16 33.43 9.56 -0.63
N ASP A 17 33.19 10.34 0.41
CA ASP A 17 32.01 11.20 0.55
C ASP A 17 32.34 12.69 0.47
N ASP A 18 33.58 13.03 0.11
CA ASP A 18 33.97 14.40 -0.24
C ASP A 18 33.20 14.87 -1.49
N ARG A 19 32.69 16.10 -1.43
CA ARG A 19 32.11 16.78 -2.59
C ARG A 19 32.92 18.01 -2.92
N SER A 20 33.02 18.38 -4.20
CA SER A 20 33.77 19.56 -4.60
C SER A 20 32.95 20.49 -5.46
N ALA A 21 33.24 21.78 -5.36
CA ALA A 21 32.65 22.81 -6.20
C ALA A 21 33.73 23.84 -6.59
N THR A 22 33.53 24.44 -7.76
CA THR A 22 34.37 25.53 -8.26
C THR A 22 33.96 26.83 -7.56
N PRO A 23 34.88 27.54 -6.90
CA PRO A 23 34.55 28.83 -6.29
C PRO A 23 34.45 29.94 -7.34
N SER A 24 33.63 30.95 -7.06
CA SER A 24 33.67 32.25 -7.71
C SER A 24 34.34 33.24 -6.76
N PHE A 25 35.34 33.98 -7.24
CA PHE A 25 36.04 34.96 -6.41
C PHE A 25 35.15 36.18 -6.18
N ALA A 26 34.97 36.57 -4.91
CA ALA A 26 34.22 37.76 -4.53
C ALA A 26 35.18 38.94 -4.23
N ALA A 27 36.38 38.66 -3.74
CA ALA A 27 37.49 39.60 -3.56
C ALA A 27 38.84 38.85 -3.44
N ALA A 28 39.96 39.57 -3.29
CA ALA A 28 41.30 38.97 -3.14
C ALA A 28 41.44 37.99 -1.93
N THR A 29 40.60 38.18 -0.91
CA THR A 29 40.58 37.41 0.34
C THR A 29 39.27 36.66 0.60
N SER A 30 38.30 36.72 -0.31
CA SER A 30 37.01 36.06 -0.15
C SER A 30 36.55 35.39 -1.44
N LEU A 31 35.93 34.21 -1.28
CA LEU A 31 35.31 33.48 -2.37
C LEU A 31 33.88 33.08 -1.97
N THR A 32 33.06 32.88 -2.98
CA THR A 32 31.72 32.31 -2.87
C THR A 32 31.74 30.95 -3.56
N VAL A 33 31.00 29.98 -3.02
CA VAL A 33 30.90 28.65 -3.63
C VAL A 33 29.51 28.09 -3.38
N ALA A 34 28.89 27.54 -4.42
CA ALA A 34 27.64 26.82 -4.27
C ALA A 34 27.90 25.48 -3.57
N VAL A 35 27.08 25.16 -2.56
CA VAL A 35 27.19 23.88 -1.84
C VAL A 35 26.67 22.76 -2.75
N PRO A 36 27.51 21.78 -3.15
CA PRO A 36 27.07 20.73 -4.05
C PRO A 36 26.07 19.77 -3.37
N ARG A 37 25.13 19.24 -4.15
CA ARG A 37 24.12 18.30 -3.66
C ARG A 37 24.79 17.08 -2.99
N GLY A 38 24.37 16.77 -1.77
CA GLY A 38 24.94 15.66 -0.98
C GLY A 38 26.24 16.01 -0.24
N ALA A 39 26.69 17.27 -0.24
CA ALA A 39 27.73 17.73 0.67
C ALA A 39 27.27 17.58 2.12
N ARG A 40 28.21 17.21 3.01
CA ARG A 40 27.96 16.99 4.43
C ARG A 40 28.59 18.09 5.28
N THR A 41 28.04 18.29 6.48
CA THR A 41 28.66 19.15 7.50
C THR A 41 30.06 18.64 7.83
N GLY A 42 31.06 19.51 7.75
CA GLY A 42 32.47 19.12 7.80
C GLY A 42 33.43 20.30 7.63
N ALA A 43 34.73 20.02 7.63
CA ALA A 43 35.72 21.03 7.26
C ALA A 43 35.72 21.24 5.75
N LEU A 44 36.16 22.42 5.31
CA LEU A 44 36.45 22.67 3.90
C LEU A 44 37.95 22.54 3.66
N ARG A 45 38.28 22.14 2.44
CA ARG A 45 39.64 22.16 1.92
C ARG A 45 39.69 22.95 0.62
N LEU A 46 40.45 24.04 0.63
CA LEU A 46 40.73 24.83 -0.56
C LEU A 46 41.92 24.20 -1.30
N VAL A 47 41.80 24.03 -2.62
CA VAL A 47 42.83 23.41 -3.46
C VAL A 47 43.32 24.43 -4.49
N SER A 48 44.64 24.64 -4.54
CA SER A 48 45.30 25.45 -5.58
C SER A 48 45.89 24.59 -6.71
N PRO A 49 46.19 25.16 -7.90
CA PRO A 49 46.85 24.48 -9.00
C PRO A 49 48.17 23.81 -8.61
N ALA A 50 48.91 24.41 -7.67
CA ALA A 50 50.18 23.90 -7.16
C ALA A 50 50.01 22.74 -6.14
N GLY A 51 48.79 22.27 -5.91
CA GLY A 51 48.51 21.15 -4.98
C GLY A 51 48.48 21.53 -3.50
N GLY A 52 48.67 22.81 -3.16
CA GLY A 52 48.57 23.30 -1.79
C GLY A 52 47.14 23.17 -1.25
N SER A 53 47.01 22.77 0.01
CA SER A 53 45.70 22.64 0.67
C SER A 53 45.66 23.32 2.03
N SER A 54 44.56 24.02 2.32
CA SER A 54 44.31 24.64 3.63
C SER A 54 43.17 23.93 4.35
N ARG A 55 43.28 23.75 5.68
CA ARG A 55 42.22 23.22 6.54
C ARG A 55 41.43 24.38 7.14
N THR A 56 40.12 24.43 6.91
CA THR A 56 39.25 25.37 7.59
C THR A 56 38.73 24.79 8.90
N ARG A 57 38.16 25.66 9.76
CA ARG A 57 37.28 25.19 10.85
C ARG A 57 36.12 24.38 10.26
N ARG A 58 35.58 23.44 11.04
CA ARG A 58 34.34 22.72 10.67
C ARG A 58 33.22 23.73 10.48
N LEU A 59 32.56 23.67 9.33
CA LEU A 59 31.38 24.47 9.03
C LEU A 59 30.15 23.57 9.10
N ARG A 60 29.10 24.08 9.76
CA ARG A 60 27.78 23.46 9.73
C ARG A 60 27.11 23.91 8.44
N ILE A 61 26.85 22.97 7.53
CA ILE A 61 25.97 23.23 6.40
C ILE A 61 24.57 23.27 7.01
N LEU A 62 24.05 24.47 7.20
CA LEU A 62 22.64 24.65 7.46
C LEU A 62 21.94 24.28 6.17
N THR A 63 21.14 23.21 6.20
CA THR A 63 20.07 23.11 5.21
C THR A 63 19.15 24.26 5.56
N THR A 64 19.34 25.42 4.93
CA THR A 64 18.19 26.28 4.67
C THR A 64 17.14 25.34 4.12
N PRO A 65 15.95 25.24 4.75
CA PRO A 65 14.84 24.58 4.07
C PRO A 65 14.85 25.17 2.67
N VAL A 66 14.96 24.32 1.64
CA VAL A 66 14.57 24.73 0.29
C VAL A 66 13.27 25.48 0.52
N PRO A 67 13.13 26.75 0.08
CA PRO A 67 11.89 27.50 0.28
C PRO A 67 10.77 26.53 -0.04
N GLN A 68 10.04 26.09 1.00
CA GLN A 68 8.93 25.20 0.80
C GLN A 68 8.01 26.06 -0.01
N ALA A 69 7.92 25.75 -1.30
CA ALA A 69 7.21 26.58 -2.23
C ALA A 69 5.84 26.90 -1.62
N ASP A 70 5.43 28.17 -1.71
CA ASP A 70 4.09 28.65 -1.38
C ASP A 70 3.07 27.95 -2.28
N VAL A 71 2.80 26.68 -1.98
CA VAL A 71 1.86 25.84 -2.70
C VAL A 71 0.63 25.73 -1.83
N THR A 72 -0.35 26.59 -2.09
CA THR A 72 -1.71 26.49 -1.58
C THR A 72 -2.52 25.58 -2.49
N GLY A 73 -3.01 24.46 -1.95
CA GLY A 73 -3.91 23.55 -2.63
C GLY A 73 -4.97 23.02 -1.67
N THR A 74 -6.24 23.09 -2.07
CA THR A 74 -7.36 22.45 -1.37
C THR A 74 -7.56 21.05 -1.94
N THR A 75 -7.54 20.04 -1.06
CA THR A 75 -7.92 18.67 -1.40
C THR A 75 -9.44 18.59 -1.53
N THR A 76 -9.98 18.82 -2.72
CA THR A 76 -11.41 18.58 -3.00
C THR A 76 -11.60 17.24 -3.69
N ASP A 77 -12.59 16.50 -3.19
CA ASP A 77 -13.17 15.26 -3.71
C ASP A 77 -12.34 13.98 -3.63
N LEU A 78 -12.23 13.44 -2.42
CA LEU A 78 -12.99 12.24 -2.11
C LEU A 78 -13.71 12.47 -0.79
N THR A 79 -14.91 11.92 -0.65
CA THR A 79 -15.61 11.89 0.63
C THR A 79 -14.66 11.38 1.71
N PRO A 80 -14.32 12.19 2.73
CA PRO A 80 -13.63 11.72 3.91
C PRO A 80 -14.27 10.45 4.46
N GLY A 81 -13.47 9.38 4.62
CA GLY A 81 -13.94 8.16 5.29
C GLY A 81 -14.46 7.02 4.39
N GLU A 82 -14.36 7.11 3.05
CA GLU A 82 -14.60 5.93 2.22
C GLU A 82 -13.45 4.90 2.32
N ALA A 83 -13.82 3.64 2.53
CA ALA A 83 -12.91 2.50 2.47
C ALA A 83 -12.63 2.11 1.01
N LEU A 84 -11.36 1.93 0.67
CA LEU A 84 -10.92 1.33 -0.59
C LEU A 84 -10.49 -0.10 -0.36
N ILE A 85 -10.86 -0.95 -1.30
CA ILE A 85 -10.24 -2.26 -1.45
C ILE A 85 -9.20 -2.09 -2.53
N ALA A 86 -7.94 -2.32 -2.18
CA ALA A 86 -6.84 -2.04 -3.08
C ALA A 86 -6.97 -2.84 -4.37
N GLY A 87 -6.84 -2.16 -5.52
CA GLY A 87 -7.08 -2.77 -6.83
C GLY A 87 -8.55 -2.88 -7.24
N SER A 88 -9.49 -2.35 -6.45
CA SER A 88 -10.88 -2.15 -6.88
C SER A 88 -11.01 -1.02 -7.92
N ARG A 89 -12.21 -0.85 -8.49
CA ARG A 89 -12.48 0.28 -9.41
C ARG A 89 -12.53 1.63 -8.69
N LYS A 90 -12.77 1.64 -7.37
CA LYS A 90 -12.71 2.87 -6.58
C LYS A 90 -11.25 3.30 -6.42
N ARG A 91 -10.98 4.60 -6.50
CA ARG A 91 -9.63 5.17 -6.49
C ARG A 91 -9.58 6.36 -5.54
N MET A 92 -8.45 6.52 -4.84
CA MET A 92 -8.09 7.77 -4.18
C MET A 92 -8.03 8.88 -5.23
N LEU A 93 -8.73 9.98 -5.02
CA LEU A 93 -8.74 11.15 -5.88
C LEU A 93 -8.22 12.33 -5.07
N LEU A 94 -7.31 13.08 -5.68
CA LEU A 94 -6.84 14.36 -5.16
C LEU A 94 -7.03 15.39 -6.28
N GLN A 95 -7.93 16.33 -6.10
CA GLN A 95 -7.87 17.59 -6.83
C GLN A 95 -6.83 18.50 -6.15
N TYR A 96 -6.02 19.18 -6.94
CA TYR A 96 -5.00 20.09 -6.45
C TYR A 96 -4.92 21.34 -7.30
N THR A 97 -4.43 22.42 -6.70
CA THR A 97 -3.90 23.58 -7.39
C THR A 97 -2.50 23.82 -6.83
N ALA A 98 -1.53 24.06 -7.70
CA ALA A 98 -0.15 24.28 -7.30
C ALA A 98 0.38 25.58 -7.90
N ALA A 99 0.89 26.50 -7.07
CA ALA A 99 1.46 27.75 -7.57
C ALA A 99 2.73 27.54 -8.42
N VAL A 100 3.49 26.48 -8.11
CA VAL A 100 4.68 26.04 -8.85
C VAL A 100 4.66 24.53 -9.03
N ALA A 101 5.50 24.01 -9.92
CA ALA A 101 5.68 22.57 -10.06
C ALA A 101 6.16 21.94 -8.74
N GLY A 102 5.67 20.75 -8.46
CA GLY A 102 5.92 20.07 -7.19
C GLY A 102 5.72 18.56 -7.28
N THR A 103 5.47 17.95 -6.12
CA THR A 103 5.29 16.50 -6.00
C THR A 103 4.06 16.21 -5.16
N VAL A 104 3.20 15.31 -5.61
CA VAL A 104 2.18 14.68 -4.76
C VAL A 104 2.72 13.35 -4.25
N GLU A 105 2.43 13.02 -3.01
CA GLU A 105 2.84 11.79 -2.32
C GLU A 105 1.61 11.04 -1.79
N ALA A 106 1.60 9.73 -1.99
CA ALA A 106 0.75 8.81 -1.24
C ALA A 106 1.48 8.42 0.03
N VAL A 107 0.93 8.75 1.20
CA VAL A 107 1.61 8.60 2.49
C VAL A 107 0.79 7.76 3.43
N ARG A 108 1.42 6.80 4.10
CA ARG A 108 0.82 6.00 5.17
C ARG A 108 0.83 6.80 6.47
N LEU A 109 -0.34 7.00 7.07
CA LEU A 109 -0.50 7.97 8.18
C LEU A 109 0.20 7.53 9.48
N ASP A 110 0.22 6.24 9.79
CA ASP A 110 0.80 5.71 11.04
C ASP A 110 2.33 5.84 11.11
N SER A 111 2.99 5.77 9.96
CA SER A 111 4.45 5.68 9.82
C SER A 111 5.05 6.88 9.11
N GLY A 112 4.25 7.68 8.42
CA GLY A 112 4.73 8.73 7.52
C GLY A 112 5.44 8.20 6.28
N GLN A 113 5.38 6.89 6.02
CA GLN A 113 6.05 6.26 4.88
C GLN A 113 5.41 6.74 3.57
N VAL A 114 6.24 7.26 2.66
CA VAL A 114 5.83 7.59 1.30
C VAL A 114 5.78 6.31 0.47
N MET A 115 4.59 5.95 0.01
CA MET A 115 4.35 4.76 -0.82
C MET A 115 4.64 5.03 -2.29
N ARG A 116 4.28 6.22 -2.76
CA ARG A 116 4.45 6.63 -4.15
C ARG A 116 4.50 8.16 -4.25
N SER A 117 5.22 8.65 -5.24
CA SER A 117 5.32 10.07 -5.57
C SER A 117 5.03 10.31 -7.04
N TRP A 118 4.40 11.45 -7.34
CA TRP A 118 4.08 11.91 -8.69
C TRP A 118 4.54 13.35 -8.87
N PRO A 119 5.31 13.67 -9.91
CA PRO A 119 5.56 15.06 -10.26
C PRO A 119 4.25 15.69 -10.75
N VAL A 120 3.99 16.93 -10.33
CA VAL A 120 2.85 17.73 -10.78
C VAL A 120 3.33 19.09 -11.28
N ALA A 121 2.71 19.58 -12.36
CA ALA A 121 2.98 20.92 -12.86
C ALA A 121 2.28 21.99 -11.99
N ALA A 122 2.70 23.24 -12.16
CA ALA A 122 1.94 24.38 -11.67
C ALA A 122 0.55 24.45 -12.33
N GLY A 123 -0.42 25.06 -11.65
CA GLY A 123 -1.82 25.11 -12.05
C GLY A 123 -2.69 24.07 -11.34
N SER A 124 -3.93 23.93 -11.80
CA SER A 124 -4.89 22.98 -11.26
C SER A 124 -4.80 21.62 -11.97
N GLY A 125 -5.05 20.55 -11.23
CA GLY A 125 -5.01 19.20 -11.75
C GLY A 125 -5.67 18.18 -10.84
N GLU A 126 -5.62 16.92 -11.28
CA GLU A 126 -6.27 15.80 -10.63
C GLU A 126 -5.32 14.60 -10.61
N LEU A 127 -5.17 13.97 -9.45
CA LEU A 127 -4.41 12.73 -9.29
C LEU A 127 -5.32 11.61 -8.82
N ARG A 128 -5.25 10.46 -9.50
CA ARG A 128 -5.91 9.21 -9.09
C ARG A 128 -4.89 8.16 -8.65
N TRP A 129 -5.15 7.51 -7.53
CA TRP A 129 -4.38 6.37 -7.03
C TRP A 129 -5.28 5.22 -6.59
N ASP A 130 -5.04 4.01 -7.07
CA ASP A 130 -5.84 2.81 -6.77
C ASP A 130 -5.34 1.99 -5.58
N GLY A 131 -4.43 2.57 -4.78
CA GLY A 131 -3.82 1.87 -3.66
C GLY A 131 -2.76 0.84 -4.08
N THR A 132 -2.17 0.96 -5.28
CA THR A 132 -1.11 0.06 -5.74
C THR A 132 0.22 0.76 -6.02
N VAL A 133 1.34 0.04 -5.83
CA VAL A 133 2.70 0.45 -6.16
C VAL A 133 3.34 -0.66 -6.99
N GLY A 134 3.80 -0.35 -8.20
CA GLY A 134 4.32 -1.37 -9.12
C GLY A 134 3.30 -2.46 -9.48
N GLY A 135 1.99 -2.16 -9.36
CA GLY A 135 0.91 -3.12 -9.56
C GLY A 135 0.60 -4.00 -8.34
N GLU A 136 1.37 -3.90 -7.26
CA GLU A 136 1.11 -4.57 -6.00
C GLU A 136 0.29 -3.69 -5.05
N VAL A 137 -0.63 -4.33 -4.32
CA VAL A 137 -1.47 -3.68 -3.31
C VAL A 137 -0.60 -3.21 -2.13
N VAL A 138 -0.76 -1.95 -1.73
CA VAL A 138 -0.16 -1.47 -0.47
C VAL A 138 -0.76 -2.19 0.73
N THR A 139 -0.01 -2.28 1.82
CA THR A 139 -0.51 -2.90 3.07
C THR A 139 -1.79 -2.21 3.55
N ALA A 140 -2.71 -2.94 4.18
CA ALA A 140 -3.88 -2.32 4.78
C ALA A 140 -3.49 -1.24 5.79
N GLY A 141 -4.22 -0.12 5.80
CA GLY A 141 -3.89 1.04 6.62
C GLY A 141 -4.59 2.31 6.13
N ARG A 142 -4.37 3.42 6.87
CA ARG A 142 -4.87 4.73 6.45
C ARG A 142 -3.82 5.47 5.63
N TYR A 143 -4.27 6.01 4.50
CA TYR A 143 -3.43 6.72 3.56
C TYR A 143 -4.00 8.10 3.24
N VAL A 144 -3.13 9.01 2.84
CA VAL A 144 -3.51 10.33 2.32
C VAL A 144 -2.71 10.62 1.05
N LEU A 145 -3.34 11.30 0.09
CA LEU A 145 -2.62 11.97 -0.99
C LEU A 145 -2.33 13.40 -0.53
N ARG A 146 -1.06 13.79 -0.45
CA ARG A 146 -0.64 15.13 -0.03
C ARG A 146 0.38 15.71 -1.00
N LEU A 147 0.57 17.03 -0.97
CA LEU A 147 1.74 17.65 -1.60
C LEU A 147 2.99 17.46 -0.72
N ALA A 148 4.13 17.18 -1.33
CA ALA A 148 5.39 16.96 -0.64
C ALA A 148 5.79 18.19 0.19
N GLY A 149 6.22 17.97 1.43
CA GLY A 149 6.57 19.04 2.38
C GLY A 149 5.41 19.56 3.24
N GLN A 150 4.15 19.24 2.91
CA GLN A 150 3.03 19.56 3.80
C GLN A 150 3.01 18.62 5.03
N PRO A 151 2.86 19.15 6.26
CA PRO A 151 2.80 18.33 7.46
C PRO A 151 1.57 17.42 7.43
N THR A 152 1.80 16.12 7.67
CA THR A 152 0.76 15.07 7.60
C THR A 152 -0.42 15.38 8.52
N ALA A 153 -0.16 15.97 9.69
CA ALA A 153 -1.16 16.29 10.71
C ALA A 153 -2.18 17.35 10.27
N SER A 154 -1.81 18.28 9.38
CA SER A 154 -2.68 19.38 8.95
C SER A 154 -3.78 18.94 7.96
N GLN A 155 -3.67 17.75 7.37
CA GLN A 155 -4.64 17.19 6.40
C GLN A 155 -5.28 15.86 6.88
N ALA A 156 -4.97 15.41 8.10
CA ALA A 156 -5.14 14.02 8.54
C ALA A 156 -6.57 13.56 8.86
N SER A 157 -7.57 14.44 8.98
CA SER A 157 -8.92 14.03 9.41
C SER A 157 -9.92 13.90 8.27
N SER A 158 -9.85 14.75 7.23
CA SER A 158 -10.81 14.71 6.12
C SER A 158 -10.27 13.98 4.87
N ALA A 159 -9.01 14.12 4.47
CA ALA A 159 -8.54 13.53 3.20
C ALA A 159 -8.04 12.07 3.29
N ALA A 160 -8.16 11.45 4.47
CA ALA A 160 -7.61 10.12 4.71
C ALA A 160 -8.54 9.02 4.22
N VAL A 161 -8.00 8.08 3.46
CA VAL A 161 -8.69 6.91 2.94
C VAL A 161 -8.18 5.66 3.64
N GLN A 162 -9.11 4.85 4.15
CA GLN A 162 -8.77 3.55 4.68
C GLN A 162 -8.63 2.56 3.52
N ILE A 163 -7.45 1.97 3.35
CA ILE A 163 -7.22 0.88 2.40
C ILE A 163 -7.31 -0.45 3.16
N HIS A 164 -8.16 -1.34 2.66
CA HIS A 164 -8.27 -2.73 3.08
C HIS A 164 -7.66 -3.64 2.03
N ASP A 165 -7.03 -4.71 2.51
CA ASP A 165 -6.47 -5.79 1.68
C ASP A 165 -7.39 -7.01 1.64
N ALA A 166 -8.60 -6.88 2.19
CA ALA A 166 -9.62 -7.90 2.23
C ALA A 166 -10.99 -7.34 1.81
N ILE A 167 -11.91 -8.23 1.44
CA ILE A 167 -13.30 -7.94 1.10
C ILE A 167 -14.20 -9.07 1.59
N PHE A 168 -15.45 -8.76 1.91
CA PHE A 168 -16.44 -9.79 2.17
C PHE A 168 -16.73 -10.62 0.90
N PRO A 169 -16.72 -11.96 0.97
CA PRO A 169 -16.67 -12.82 -0.22
C PRO A 169 -17.99 -12.90 -1.00
N ILE A 170 -19.14 -12.59 -0.38
CA ILE A 170 -20.46 -12.61 -1.05
C ILE A 170 -20.83 -11.20 -1.50
N ARG A 171 -21.02 -10.98 -2.81
CA ARG A 171 -21.38 -9.66 -3.36
C ARG A 171 -22.90 -9.51 -3.55
N GLY A 172 -23.63 -9.50 -2.44
CA GLY A 172 -25.08 -9.31 -2.40
C GLY A 172 -25.63 -9.43 -0.98
N LYS A 173 -26.96 -9.30 -0.82
CA LYS A 173 -27.63 -9.54 0.47
C LYS A 173 -27.32 -10.96 0.96
N HIS A 174 -26.91 -11.06 2.21
CA HIS A 174 -26.48 -12.30 2.83
C HIS A 174 -26.82 -12.32 4.33
N ASP A 175 -26.68 -13.48 4.95
CA ASP A 175 -26.74 -13.72 6.40
C ASP A 175 -25.47 -14.47 6.80
N LEU A 176 -24.83 -14.07 7.91
CA LEU A 176 -23.60 -14.69 8.40
C LEU A 176 -23.81 -16.10 8.99
N GLY A 177 -25.06 -16.56 9.12
CA GLY A 177 -25.41 -17.82 9.74
C GLY A 177 -25.31 -17.73 11.25
N GLN A 178 -26.40 -17.38 11.93
CA GLN A 178 -26.42 -17.18 13.39
C GLN A 178 -26.89 -18.43 14.16
N SER A 179 -26.35 -19.61 13.82
CA SER A 179 -26.70 -20.84 14.53
C SER A 179 -25.46 -21.63 14.89
N ALA A 180 -25.42 -22.16 16.11
CA ALA A 180 -24.31 -22.96 16.63
C ALA A 180 -23.98 -24.22 15.78
N THR A 181 -24.84 -24.61 14.84
CA THR A 181 -24.54 -25.69 13.89
C THR A 181 -23.75 -25.23 12.67
N ASN A 182 -23.80 -23.94 12.36
CA ASN A 182 -23.22 -23.28 11.17
C ASN A 182 -21.91 -22.55 11.48
N ASP A 183 -21.60 -22.39 12.77
CA ASP A 183 -20.38 -21.75 13.25
C ASP A 183 -19.20 -22.71 13.21
N PHE A 184 -17.98 -22.17 13.16
CA PHE A 184 -16.77 -22.98 13.29
C PHE A 184 -16.76 -23.76 14.60
N GLY A 185 -16.42 -25.04 14.55
CA GLY A 185 -16.50 -25.94 15.71
C GLY A 185 -17.92 -26.33 16.11
N GLY A 186 -18.94 -25.90 15.36
CA GLY A 186 -20.34 -26.25 15.55
C GLY A 186 -20.64 -27.74 15.42
N GLY A 187 -21.90 -28.11 15.65
CA GLY A 187 -22.38 -29.49 15.85
C GLY A 187 -22.10 -30.47 14.71
N ARG A 188 -20.83 -30.93 14.62
CA ARG A 188 -20.19 -31.99 13.81
C ARG A 188 -18.66 -31.80 13.65
N GLY A 189 -18.07 -30.75 14.23
CA GLY A 189 -16.70 -30.34 13.91
C GLY A 189 -16.66 -29.52 12.62
N HIS A 190 -17.54 -28.53 12.52
CA HIS A 190 -17.69 -27.69 11.34
C HIS A 190 -16.41 -26.88 11.08
N GLY A 191 -15.79 -27.06 9.91
CA GLY A 191 -14.46 -26.53 9.59
C GLY A 191 -14.42 -25.06 9.16
N GLY A 192 -15.57 -24.38 9.15
CA GLY A 192 -15.71 -23.02 8.62
C GLY A 192 -16.97 -22.31 9.10
N GLN A 193 -17.40 -21.30 8.36
CA GLN A 193 -18.65 -20.57 8.57
C GLN A 193 -19.55 -20.72 7.35
N ASP A 194 -20.81 -21.06 7.59
CA ASP A 194 -21.84 -21.08 6.54
C ASP A 194 -22.55 -19.72 6.49
N MET A 195 -22.39 -19.03 5.35
CA MET A 195 -23.04 -17.75 5.09
C MET A 195 -24.11 -17.91 3.99
N PHE A 196 -25.35 -17.56 4.31
CA PHE A 196 -26.49 -17.79 3.43
C PHE A 196 -26.70 -16.64 2.46
N ALA A 197 -26.96 -16.98 1.21
CA ALA A 197 -27.34 -16.02 0.17
C ALA A 197 -28.09 -16.75 -0.95
N ARG A 198 -28.83 -16.01 -1.79
CA ARG A 198 -29.52 -16.61 -2.94
C ARG A 198 -28.51 -17.31 -3.86
N CYS A 199 -28.86 -18.48 -4.40
CA CYS A 199 -28.05 -19.13 -5.43
C CYS A 199 -27.80 -18.17 -6.61
N GLY A 200 -26.59 -18.19 -7.15
CA GLY A 200 -26.16 -17.31 -8.23
C GLY A 200 -25.65 -15.93 -7.78
N VAL A 201 -25.70 -15.59 -6.49
CA VAL A 201 -25.04 -14.37 -6.00
C VAL A 201 -23.52 -14.46 -6.26
N PRO A 202 -22.86 -13.41 -6.80
CA PRO A 202 -21.44 -13.48 -7.11
C PRO A 202 -20.55 -13.68 -5.88
N LEU A 203 -19.56 -14.56 -6.03
CA LEU A 203 -18.47 -14.78 -5.08
C LEU A 203 -17.18 -14.14 -5.56
N VAL A 204 -16.47 -13.47 -4.66
CA VAL A 204 -15.18 -12.84 -4.93
C VAL A 204 -14.08 -13.38 -4.01
N ALA A 205 -12.84 -13.29 -4.45
CA ALA A 205 -11.68 -13.55 -3.61
C ALA A 205 -11.64 -12.55 -2.44
N ALA A 206 -11.78 -13.04 -1.22
CA ALA A 206 -11.73 -12.24 0.00
C ALA A 206 -10.39 -11.54 0.16
N ARG A 207 -9.28 -12.18 -0.24
CA ARG A 207 -7.90 -11.68 -0.12
C ARG A 207 -7.13 -11.93 -1.43
N PRO A 208 -6.08 -11.16 -1.74
CA PRO A 208 -5.22 -11.46 -2.87
C PRO A 208 -4.46 -12.77 -2.62
N GLY A 209 -4.26 -13.57 -3.66
CA GLY A 209 -3.60 -14.87 -3.51
C GLY A 209 -3.41 -15.62 -4.81
N THR A 210 -2.96 -16.86 -4.71
CA THR A 210 -2.81 -17.79 -5.82
C THR A 210 -3.80 -18.94 -5.63
N VAL A 211 -4.48 -19.35 -6.70
CA VAL A 211 -5.38 -20.51 -6.68
C VAL A 211 -4.57 -21.78 -6.49
N GLN A 212 -4.72 -22.45 -5.36
CA GLN A 212 -4.06 -23.72 -5.08
C GLN A 212 -4.87 -24.90 -5.60
N PHE A 213 -6.20 -24.82 -5.48
CA PHE A 213 -7.13 -25.87 -5.89
C PHE A 213 -8.38 -25.27 -6.53
N GLU A 214 -8.86 -25.91 -7.60
CA GLU A 214 -10.19 -25.74 -8.20
C GLU A 214 -10.67 -27.14 -8.57
N ALA A 215 -11.61 -27.70 -7.81
CA ALA A 215 -12.02 -29.09 -7.98
C ALA A 215 -13.46 -29.33 -7.48
N VAL A 216 -13.89 -30.58 -7.60
CA VAL A 216 -15.20 -31.05 -7.15
C VAL A 216 -15.01 -32.20 -6.18
N GLN A 217 -15.68 -32.14 -5.03
CA GLN A 217 -15.71 -33.22 -4.05
C GLN A 217 -17.13 -33.51 -3.61
N SER A 218 -17.40 -34.75 -3.19
CA SER A 218 -18.76 -35.17 -2.79
C SER A 218 -19.33 -34.34 -1.64
N ARG A 219 -18.50 -33.97 -0.66
CA ARG A 219 -18.90 -33.12 0.48
C ARG A 219 -18.86 -31.64 0.13
N ALA A 220 -17.73 -31.13 -0.34
CA ALA A 220 -17.54 -29.71 -0.62
C ALA A 220 -18.31 -29.20 -1.85
N GLY A 221 -18.75 -30.09 -2.74
CA GLY A 221 -19.28 -29.69 -4.04
C GLY A 221 -18.20 -29.09 -4.92
N ASN A 222 -18.55 -28.10 -5.74
CA ASN A 222 -17.56 -27.27 -6.43
C ASN A 222 -16.87 -26.36 -5.40
N TYR A 223 -15.55 -26.35 -5.39
CA TYR A 223 -14.79 -25.55 -4.46
C TYR A 223 -13.52 -24.95 -5.08
N VAL A 224 -13.05 -23.86 -4.47
CA VAL A 224 -11.77 -23.23 -4.78
C VAL A 224 -11.03 -22.88 -3.51
N VAL A 225 -9.71 -22.98 -3.56
CA VAL A 225 -8.81 -22.65 -2.44
C VAL A 225 -7.81 -21.62 -2.92
N LEU A 226 -7.77 -20.50 -2.23
CA LEU A 226 -6.81 -19.43 -2.48
C LEU A 226 -5.78 -19.42 -1.36
N GLN A 227 -4.50 -19.25 -1.68
CA GLN A 227 -3.44 -19.07 -0.69
C GLN A 227 -2.79 -17.70 -0.85
N ASP A 228 -2.67 -16.95 0.24
CA ASP A 228 -1.98 -15.67 0.22
C ASP A 228 -0.46 -15.83 0.38
N LYS A 229 0.27 -14.72 0.31
CA LYS A 229 1.74 -14.71 0.44
C LYS A 229 2.27 -15.17 1.80
N THR A 230 1.41 -15.25 2.82
CA THR A 230 1.78 -15.71 4.17
C THR A 230 1.60 -17.22 4.32
N GLY A 231 1.03 -17.91 3.32
CA GLY A 231 0.72 -19.33 3.37
C GLY A 231 -0.67 -19.65 3.93
N ARG A 232 -1.43 -18.64 4.39
CA ARG A 232 -2.81 -18.82 4.83
C ARG A 232 -3.70 -19.18 3.65
N SER A 233 -4.65 -20.07 3.86
CA SER A 233 -5.61 -20.48 2.82
C SER A 233 -7.04 -20.04 3.14
N TYR A 234 -7.77 -19.69 2.09
CA TYR A 234 -9.17 -19.29 2.09
C TYR A 234 -9.94 -20.23 1.17
N THR A 235 -10.83 -21.03 1.75
CA THR A 235 -11.56 -22.08 1.04
C THR A 235 -13.00 -21.66 0.83
N TYR A 236 -13.51 -21.87 -0.38
CA TYR A 236 -14.88 -21.55 -0.78
C TYR A 236 -15.52 -22.84 -1.29
N MET A 237 -16.56 -23.31 -0.62
CA MET A 237 -17.27 -24.55 -0.98
C MET A 237 -18.72 -24.30 -1.36
N HIS A 238 -19.39 -25.36 -1.81
CA HIS A 238 -20.78 -25.41 -2.26
C HIS A 238 -21.08 -24.46 -3.43
N MET A 239 -20.06 -24.07 -4.21
CA MET A 239 -20.22 -23.14 -5.32
C MET A 239 -21.17 -23.73 -6.38
N ARG A 240 -21.93 -22.85 -7.06
CA ARG A 240 -22.94 -23.30 -8.04
C ARG A 240 -22.33 -24.08 -9.20
N ASP A 241 -21.24 -23.53 -9.72
CA ASP A 241 -20.48 -24.06 -10.85
C ASP A 241 -19.01 -24.18 -10.46
N ARG A 242 -18.19 -24.82 -11.30
CA ARG A 242 -16.72 -24.75 -11.17
C ARG A 242 -16.25 -23.30 -11.11
N ALA A 243 -15.17 -23.05 -10.37
CA ALA A 243 -14.66 -21.70 -10.23
C ALA A 243 -14.22 -21.10 -11.56
N LEU A 244 -14.39 -19.78 -11.69
CA LEU A 244 -14.03 -18.99 -12.87
C LEU A 244 -12.51 -18.76 -13.00
N VAL A 245 -11.75 -19.29 -12.06
CA VAL A 245 -10.29 -19.15 -11.95
C VAL A 245 -9.65 -20.53 -11.94
N LYS A 246 -8.38 -20.61 -12.38
CA LYS A 246 -7.67 -21.89 -12.54
C LYS A 246 -6.49 -22.01 -11.58
N LYS A 247 -6.12 -23.25 -11.22
CA LYS A 247 -4.93 -23.54 -10.41
C LYS A 247 -3.70 -22.81 -10.96
N GLY A 248 -2.93 -22.19 -10.08
CA GLY A 248 -1.76 -21.36 -10.40
C GLY A 248 -2.08 -19.91 -10.77
N GLN A 249 -3.34 -19.56 -11.02
CA GLN A 249 -3.74 -18.19 -11.32
C GLN A 249 -3.60 -17.30 -10.07
N ARG A 250 -2.99 -16.12 -10.24
CA ARG A 250 -3.04 -15.06 -9.23
C ARG A 250 -4.36 -14.30 -9.32
N VAL A 251 -4.97 -14.06 -8.16
CA VAL A 251 -6.23 -13.31 -8.04
C VAL A 251 -6.04 -12.12 -7.11
N ARG A 252 -6.76 -11.03 -7.39
CA ARG A 252 -6.81 -9.84 -6.53
C ARG A 252 -8.01 -9.95 -5.58
N ALA A 253 -7.95 -9.28 -4.42
CA ALA A 253 -9.13 -9.12 -3.59
C ALA A 253 -10.28 -8.48 -4.40
N GLY A 254 -11.50 -8.99 -4.24
CA GLY A 254 -12.66 -8.53 -4.99
C GLY A 254 -12.78 -9.08 -6.43
N GLN A 255 -11.77 -9.81 -6.92
CA GLN A 255 -11.90 -10.50 -8.20
C GLN A 255 -12.97 -11.59 -8.10
N ARG A 256 -13.91 -11.61 -9.04
CA ARG A 256 -14.95 -12.65 -9.09
C ARG A 256 -14.31 -14.01 -9.36
N ILE A 257 -14.67 -14.99 -8.53
CA ILE A 257 -14.18 -16.36 -8.60
C ILE A 257 -15.29 -17.38 -8.85
N GLY A 258 -16.56 -17.01 -8.66
CA GLY A 258 -17.69 -17.87 -8.98
C GLY A 258 -19.01 -17.33 -8.42
N TYR A 259 -19.89 -18.23 -8.02
CA TYR A 259 -21.25 -17.91 -7.58
C TYR A 259 -21.68 -18.82 -6.43
N VAL A 260 -22.47 -18.28 -5.50
CA VAL A 260 -23.11 -19.02 -4.40
C VAL A 260 -23.95 -20.14 -4.99
N GLY A 261 -23.87 -21.33 -4.40
CA GLY A 261 -24.60 -22.50 -4.87
C GLY A 261 -25.08 -23.39 -3.74
N GLN A 262 -25.37 -24.63 -4.11
CA GLN A 262 -25.85 -25.69 -3.23
C GLN A 262 -25.28 -27.05 -3.68
N THR A 263 -24.05 -27.08 -4.18
CA THR A 263 -23.45 -28.34 -4.65
C THR A 263 -22.80 -29.10 -3.51
N GLY A 264 -22.67 -30.43 -3.66
CA GLY A 264 -22.15 -31.29 -2.60
C GLY A 264 -23.15 -31.46 -1.47
N ARG A 265 -22.67 -31.48 -0.23
CA ARG A 265 -23.50 -31.69 0.96
C ARG A 265 -24.05 -30.36 1.50
N ALA A 266 -24.99 -29.77 0.77
CA ALA A 266 -25.64 -28.50 1.13
C ALA A 266 -27.17 -28.63 1.16
N SER A 267 -27.82 -28.20 2.25
CA SER A 267 -29.29 -28.24 2.40
C SER A 267 -30.01 -27.01 1.83
N GLY A 268 -29.27 -25.96 1.47
CA GLY A 268 -29.77 -24.73 0.85
C GLY A 268 -28.64 -23.90 0.27
N CYS A 269 -28.98 -22.83 -0.45
CA CYS A 269 -27.97 -21.95 -1.06
C CYS A 269 -27.15 -21.21 0.01
N HIS A 270 -25.85 -21.48 0.06
CA HIS A 270 -24.91 -20.81 0.96
C HIS A 270 -23.47 -20.90 0.45
N LEU A 271 -22.59 -20.13 1.06
CA LEU A 271 -21.14 -20.29 0.96
C LEU A 271 -20.64 -20.86 2.28
N HIS A 272 -20.06 -22.06 2.24
CA HIS A 272 -19.22 -22.54 3.32
C HIS A 272 -17.80 -22.01 3.10
N PHE A 273 -17.32 -21.21 4.06
CA PHE A 273 -16.03 -20.55 3.98
C PHE A 273 -15.12 -21.02 5.11
N GLU A 274 -13.93 -21.49 4.77
CA GLU A 274 -12.93 -21.88 5.76
C GLU A 274 -11.69 -21.00 5.68
N LEU A 275 -11.04 -20.84 6.82
CA LEU A 275 -9.77 -20.15 6.96
C LEU A 275 -8.76 -21.08 7.59
N TRP A 276 -7.57 -21.18 6.98
CA TRP A 276 -6.52 -22.08 7.43
C TRP A 276 -5.22 -21.32 7.68
N THR A 277 -4.51 -21.68 8.75
CA THR A 277 -3.15 -21.18 9.00
C THR A 277 -2.16 -21.67 7.93
N ALA A 278 -0.97 -21.08 7.89
CA ALA A 278 0.12 -21.63 7.09
C ALA A 278 0.50 -23.04 7.62
N PRO A 279 0.84 -23.99 6.74
CA PRO A 279 1.08 -23.83 5.30
C PRO A 279 -0.18 -23.87 4.42
N GLY A 280 -1.37 -24.05 4.98
CA GLY A 280 -2.65 -24.06 4.25
C GLY A 280 -3.40 -25.38 4.35
N TRP A 281 -4.61 -25.42 3.77
CA TRP A 281 -5.59 -26.49 4.01
C TRP A 281 -5.07 -27.91 3.69
N TYR A 282 -4.62 -28.17 2.46
CA TYR A 282 -4.14 -29.51 2.05
C TYR A 282 -2.67 -29.80 2.41
N THR A 283 -2.03 -28.89 3.12
CA THR A 283 -0.58 -28.94 3.37
C THR A 283 -0.25 -29.03 4.86
N GLY A 284 -1.26 -29.24 5.72
CA GLY A 284 -1.08 -29.42 7.16
C GLY A 284 -1.28 -28.15 7.99
N GLY A 285 -1.94 -27.12 7.45
CA GLY A 285 -2.43 -26.00 8.25
C GLY A 285 -3.57 -26.42 9.18
N GLU A 286 -3.91 -25.55 10.11
CA GLU A 286 -5.02 -25.73 11.07
C GLU A 286 -6.20 -24.83 10.69
N GLY A 287 -7.41 -25.34 10.86
CA GLY A 287 -8.63 -24.58 10.67
C GLY A 287 -8.78 -23.52 11.77
N VAL A 288 -9.18 -22.31 11.36
CA VAL A 288 -9.39 -21.15 12.25
C VAL A 288 -10.82 -20.66 12.07
N ASP A 289 -11.45 -20.27 13.17
CA ASP A 289 -12.75 -19.60 13.12
C ASP A 289 -12.70 -18.36 12.20
N PRO A 290 -13.39 -18.38 11.04
CA PRO A 290 -13.35 -17.28 10.10
C PRO A 290 -14.34 -16.16 10.48
N LEU A 291 -15.28 -16.40 11.41
CA LEU A 291 -16.37 -15.48 11.73
C LEU A 291 -15.89 -14.08 12.19
N PRO A 292 -14.85 -13.94 13.03
CA PRO A 292 -14.32 -12.63 13.40
C PRO A 292 -13.80 -11.83 12.19
N GLU A 293 -13.09 -12.49 11.26
CA GLU A 293 -12.60 -11.84 10.04
C GLU A 293 -13.77 -11.50 9.10
N LEU A 294 -14.73 -12.41 8.93
CA LEU A 294 -15.92 -12.23 8.10
C LEU A 294 -16.77 -11.04 8.58
N ARG A 295 -17.05 -10.93 9.88
CA ARG A 295 -17.76 -9.78 10.47
C ARG A 295 -17.02 -8.46 10.21
N ARG A 296 -15.71 -8.48 10.39
CA ARG A 296 -14.87 -7.31 10.13
C ARG A 296 -14.89 -6.93 8.65
N TRP A 297 -14.84 -7.90 7.74
CA TRP A 297 -14.88 -7.63 6.30
C TRP A 297 -16.23 -7.11 5.84
N ASP A 298 -17.32 -7.67 6.37
CA ASP A 298 -18.67 -7.23 6.06
C ASP A 298 -18.92 -5.77 6.45
N SER A 299 -18.39 -5.33 7.60
CA SER A 299 -18.60 -3.96 8.11
C SER A 299 -18.05 -2.84 7.22
N PHE A 300 -17.22 -3.14 6.22
CA PHE A 300 -16.64 -2.15 5.31
C PHE A 300 -16.79 -2.48 3.81
N SER A 301 -17.48 -3.58 3.46
CA SER A 301 -17.51 -4.15 2.10
C SER A 301 -18.71 -3.77 1.24
#